data_AF-A0A959HKS4-F1
#
_entry.id   AF-A0A959HKS4-F1
#
_cell.length_a   1.000
_cell.length_b   1.000
_cell.length_c   1.000
_cell.angle_alpha   90.00
_cell.angle_beta   90.00
_cell.angle_gamma   90.00
#
_symmetry.space_group_name_H-M   'P 1'
#
loop_
_entity.id
_entity.type
_entity.pdbx_description
1 polymer ?
#
loop_
_entity_poly.entity_id
_entity_poly.type
_entity_poly.pdbx_seq_one_letter_code
_entity_poly.pdbx_strand_id
1 'polypeptide(L)'
;MASSYRSALSFPAPWALRGEGAMLFYRLPRAFAQEHGGIPERLAPSFQGFVACVMLADYRESPVGPYRELLFIPGLVGTERGRRFSITRIYVDSQESMEWGRRFFL
;
A
#
# COMPACT_ATOMS: atom_id res chain seq x y z
N MET A 1 2.66 36.24 -6.85
CA MET A 1 1.49 36.32 -5.95
C MET A 1 0.45 35.28 -6.35
N ALA A 2 0.61 34.02 -5.94
CA ALA A 2 -0.40 32.96 -6.11
C ALA A 2 -0.22 31.90 -5.01
N SER A 3 -0.08 32.35 -3.77
CA SER A 3 0.15 31.51 -2.60
C SER A 3 -0.84 31.89 -1.51
N SER A 4 -2.11 31.53 -1.69
CA SER A 4 -3.14 31.71 -0.65
C SER A 4 -4.49 31.09 -1.04
N TYR A 5 -4.57 29.77 -1.31
CA TYR A 5 -5.87 29.04 -1.35
C TYR A 5 -5.76 27.50 -1.16
N ARG A 6 -4.70 26.96 -0.55
CA ARG A 6 -4.61 25.51 -0.22
C ARG A 6 -4.85 25.23 1.28
N SER A 7 -5.85 25.86 1.87
CA SER A 7 -6.27 25.58 3.25
C SER A 7 -7.68 24.99 3.28
N ALA A 8 -7.82 23.82 3.93
CA ALA A 8 -9.00 23.27 4.61
C ALA A 8 -9.60 21.91 4.16
N LEU A 9 -9.08 21.22 3.14
CA LEU A 9 -9.60 19.87 2.83
C LEU A 9 -8.97 18.81 3.74
N SER A 10 -9.82 18.02 4.39
CA SER A 10 -9.44 16.94 5.30
C SER A 10 -10.20 15.67 4.95
N PHE A 11 -9.47 14.55 4.87
CA PHE A 11 -10.02 13.25 4.46
C PHE A 11 -9.67 12.17 5.48
N PRO A 12 -10.21 12.21 6.71
CA PRO A 12 -9.92 11.21 7.72
C PRO A 12 -10.46 9.83 7.33
N ALA A 13 -9.79 8.78 7.80
CA ALA A 13 -10.29 7.41 7.71
C ALA A 13 -11.56 7.21 8.58
N PRO A 14 -12.42 6.20 8.30
CA PRO A 14 -12.33 5.23 7.21
C PRO A 14 -12.82 5.76 5.86
N TRP A 15 -12.23 5.27 4.78
CA TRP A 15 -12.64 5.63 3.42
C TRP A 15 -13.50 4.52 2.80
N ALA A 16 -14.60 4.94 2.16
CA ALA A 16 -15.33 4.09 1.23
C ALA A 16 -14.74 4.29 -0.17
N LEU A 17 -14.25 3.21 -0.77
CA LEU A 17 -13.62 3.21 -2.09
C LEU A 17 -14.46 2.38 -3.05
N ARG A 18 -14.64 2.85 -4.29
CA ARG A 18 -15.26 2.07 -5.37
C ARG A 18 -14.37 2.09 -6.60
N GLY A 19 -14.10 0.92 -7.14
CA GLY A 19 -13.15 0.76 -8.23
C GLY A 19 -13.15 -0.64 -8.81
N GLU A 20 -12.18 -0.89 -9.67
CA GLU A 20 -11.84 -2.20 -10.19
C GLU A 20 -10.38 -2.50 -9.84
N GLY A 21 -10.02 -3.78 -9.81
CA GLY A 21 -8.64 -4.14 -9.51
C GLY A 21 -8.28 -5.52 -10.04
N ALA A 22 -6.99 -5.69 -10.28
CA ALA A 22 -6.39 -6.95 -10.65
C ALA A 22 -5.31 -7.31 -9.63
N MET A 23 -5.30 -8.57 -9.20
CA MET A 23 -4.28 -9.12 -8.31
C MET A 23 -3.49 -10.18 -9.06
N LEU A 24 -2.17 -10.03 -9.08
CA LEU A 24 -1.25 -11.04 -9.57
C LEU A 24 -0.56 -11.70 -8.38
N PHE A 25 -0.86 -12.98 -8.17
CA PHE A 25 -0.20 -13.81 -7.17
C PHE A 25 0.94 -14.61 -7.80
N TYR A 26 2.10 -14.63 -7.15
CA TYR A 26 3.27 -15.32 -7.66
C TYR A 26 4.20 -15.75 -6.52
N ARG A 27 5.04 -16.74 -6.78
CA ARG A 27 6.05 -17.18 -5.81
C ARG A 27 7.38 -16.50 -6.14
N LEU A 28 7.91 -15.75 -5.18
CA LEU A 28 9.26 -15.20 -5.25
C LEU A 28 10.24 -16.10 -4.51
N PRO A 29 11.46 -16.30 -5.02
CA PRO A 29 12.55 -16.83 -4.22
C PRO A 29 12.72 -15.99 -2.96
N ARG A 30 12.92 -16.64 -1.81
CA ARG A 30 13.02 -15.95 -0.52
C ARG A 30 14.13 -14.89 -0.52
N ALA A 31 15.31 -15.22 -1.06
CA ALA A 31 16.43 -14.30 -1.17
C ALA A 31 16.07 -13.05 -2.00
N PHE A 32 15.44 -13.25 -3.16
CA PHE A 32 14.97 -12.15 -4.02
C PHE A 32 13.97 -11.25 -3.28
N ALA A 33 13.02 -11.84 -2.56
CA ALA A 33 12.05 -11.08 -1.78
C ALA A 33 12.70 -10.35 -0.60
N GLN A 34 13.75 -10.89 0.01
CA GLN A 34 14.48 -10.19 1.07
C GLN A 34 15.28 -9.00 0.55
N GLU A 35 15.92 -9.15 -0.62
CA GLU A 35 16.74 -8.10 -1.22
C GLU A 35 15.90 -7.00 -1.88
N HIS A 36 14.90 -7.37 -2.67
CA HIS A 36 14.13 -6.42 -3.49
C HIS A 36 12.72 -6.16 -2.96
N GLY A 37 12.27 -6.93 -1.97
CA GLY A 37 10.91 -6.84 -1.41
C GLY A 37 10.57 -5.55 -0.70
N GLY A 38 11.58 -4.72 -0.37
CA GLY A 38 11.39 -3.49 0.39
C GLY A 38 10.91 -3.75 1.81
N ILE A 39 11.27 -4.92 2.36
CA ILE A 39 10.85 -5.33 3.70
C ILE A 39 11.51 -4.37 4.71
N PRO A 40 10.73 -3.65 5.54
CA PRO A 40 11.29 -2.81 6.58
C PRO A 40 12.18 -3.62 7.51
N GLU A 41 13.28 -3.03 7.99
CA GLU A 41 14.25 -3.70 8.86
C GLU A 41 13.59 -4.38 10.08
N ARG A 42 12.59 -3.73 10.69
CA ARG A 42 11.80 -4.28 11.80
C ARG A 42 11.05 -5.59 11.48
N LEU A 43 10.73 -5.84 10.20
CA LEU A 43 10.00 -7.02 9.74
C LEU A 43 10.93 -8.08 9.13
N ALA A 44 12.18 -7.74 8.80
CA ALA A 44 13.11 -8.65 8.15
C ALA A 44 13.39 -9.93 8.96
N PRO A 45 13.57 -9.89 10.29
CA PRO A 45 13.78 -11.11 11.10
C PRO A 45 12.58 -12.06 11.09
N SER A 46 11.35 -11.53 10.94
CA SER A 46 10.13 -12.32 10.96
C SER A 46 9.61 -12.66 9.56
N PHE A 47 10.32 -12.32 8.49
CA PHE A 47 9.90 -12.62 7.12
C PHE A 47 9.89 -14.12 6.83
N GLN A 48 8.79 -14.61 6.24
CA GLN A 48 8.54 -16.03 5.98
C GLN A 48 8.39 -16.38 4.48
N GLY A 49 8.26 -15.39 3.59
CA GLY A 49 8.09 -15.62 2.16
C GLY A 49 6.68 -16.12 1.82
N PHE A 50 6.58 -17.27 1.14
CA PHE A 50 5.33 -17.88 0.61
C PHE A 50 4.88 -17.32 -0.74
N VAL A 51 3.81 -16.53 -0.76
CA VAL A 51 3.21 -15.97 -1.98
C VAL A 51 3.35 -14.46 -1.92
N ALA A 52 3.90 -13.88 -2.98
CA ALA A 52 3.90 -12.46 -3.22
C ALA A 52 2.64 -12.07 -4.00
N CYS A 53 2.25 -10.81 -3.85
CA CYS A 53 1.13 -10.22 -4.58
C CYS A 53 1.50 -8.83 -5.08
N VAL A 54 1.15 -8.55 -6.33
CA VAL A 54 1.01 -7.19 -6.84
C VAL A 54 -0.46 -6.96 -7.10
N MET A 55 -0.98 -5.85 -6.58
CA MET A 55 -2.36 -5.44 -6.86
C MET A 55 -2.35 -4.07 -7.51
N LEU A 56 -3.03 -3.99 -8.65
CA LEU A 56 -3.37 -2.75 -9.33
C LEU A 56 -4.84 -2.47 -9.05
N ALA A 57 -5.15 -1.29 -8.55
CA ALA A 57 -6.51 -0.81 -8.34
C ALA A 57 -6.74 0.51 -9.08
N ASP A 58 -7.87 0.62 -9.74
CA ASP A 58 -8.39 1.83 -10.35
C ASP A 58 -9.63 2.27 -9.56
N TYR A 59 -9.43 3.16 -8.57
CA TYR A 59 -10.51 3.69 -7.76
C TYR A 59 -11.17 4.86 -8.49
N ARG A 60 -12.41 4.63 -8.92
CA ARG A 60 -13.26 5.62 -9.61
C ARG A 60 -13.98 6.55 -8.64
N GLU A 61 -14.19 6.11 -7.40
CA GLU A 61 -14.81 6.92 -6.34
C GLU A 61 -14.00 6.78 -5.05
N SER A 62 -13.60 7.91 -4.46
CA SER A 62 -12.98 8.01 -3.13
C SER A 62 -13.20 9.40 -2.53
N PRO A 63 -13.00 9.59 -1.20
CA PRO A 63 -13.06 10.91 -0.58
C PRO A 63 -12.07 11.93 -1.17
N VAL A 64 -10.93 11.48 -1.70
CA VAL A 64 -9.87 12.34 -2.29
C VAL A 64 -9.97 12.46 -3.81
N GLY A 65 -11.07 12.01 -4.41
CA GLY A 65 -11.23 11.91 -5.87
C GLY A 65 -10.71 10.58 -6.43
N PRO A 66 -10.90 10.30 -7.73
CA PRO A 66 -10.43 9.07 -8.34
C PRO A 66 -8.90 9.01 -8.37
N TYR A 67 -8.34 7.82 -8.17
CA TYR A 67 -6.90 7.57 -8.25
C TYR A 67 -6.61 6.09 -8.53
N ARG A 68 -5.42 5.83 -9.05
CA ARG A 68 -4.89 4.48 -9.26
C ARG A 68 -3.87 4.16 -8.18
N GLU A 69 -3.89 2.92 -7.72
CA GLU A 69 -2.99 2.40 -6.71
C GLU A 69 -2.30 1.14 -7.20
N LEU A 70 -0.99 1.08 -7.01
CA LEU A 70 -0.19 -0.12 -7.17
C LEU A 70 0.43 -0.47 -5.83
N LEU A 71 0.02 -1.60 -5.24
CA LEU A 71 0.58 -2.10 -3.99
C LEU A 71 1.36 -3.39 -4.20
N PHE A 72 2.40 -3.57 -3.39
CA PHE A 72 3.26 -4.73 -3.45
C PHE A 72 3.40 -5.38 -2.07
N ILE A 73 3.17 -6.69 -2.04
CA ILE A 73 3.26 -7.57 -0.89
C ILE A 73 4.31 -8.64 -1.22
N PRO A 74 5.52 -8.60 -0.64
CA PRO A 74 6.59 -9.54 -0.98
C PRO A 74 6.39 -10.92 -0.34
N GLY A 75 5.50 -11.05 0.65
CA GLY A 75 5.21 -12.30 1.31
C GLY A 75 4.59 -12.14 2.70
N LEU A 76 4.57 -13.25 3.42
CA LEU A 76 4.13 -13.33 4.80
C LEU A 76 5.25 -12.90 5.76
N VAL A 77 4.84 -12.24 6.85
CA VAL A 77 5.63 -11.97 8.04
C VAL A 77 5.00 -12.66 9.23
N GLY A 78 5.83 -13.14 10.15
CA GLY A 78 5.40 -13.65 11.45
C GLY A 78 5.07 -12.49 12.39
N THR A 79 3.93 -12.61 13.07
CA THR A 79 3.49 -11.69 14.14
C THR A 79 3.05 -12.51 15.34
N GLU A 80 2.90 -11.88 16.51
CA GLU A 80 2.34 -12.53 17.72
C GLU A 80 0.94 -13.13 17.48
N ARG A 81 0.20 -12.58 16.51
CA ARG A 81 -1.15 -13.04 16.11
C ARG A 81 -1.12 -14.01 14.93
N GLY A 82 0.03 -14.58 14.62
CA GLY A 82 0.25 -15.51 13.51
C GLY A 82 0.79 -14.85 12.24
N ARG A 83 0.66 -15.54 11.11
CA ARG A 83 1.21 -15.10 9.82
C ARG A 83 0.31 -14.06 9.17
N ARG A 84 0.90 -12.98 8.66
CA ARG A 84 0.19 -11.87 7.99
C ARG A 84 0.90 -11.46 6.71
N PHE A 85 0.14 -11.07 5.70
CA PHE A 85 0.70 -10.35 4.55
C PHE A 85 1.07 -8.93 4.99
N SER A 86 2.19 -8.42 4.48
CA SER A 86 2.62 -7.05 4.74
C SER A 86 2.82 -6.31 3.42
N ILE A 87 2.12 -5.20 3.25
CA ILE A 87 2.34 -4.29 2.13
C ILE A 87 3.60 -3.50 2.43
N THR A 88 4.61 -3.62 1.58
CA THR A 88 5.89 -2.93 1.75
C THR A 88 6.01 -1.68 0.90
N ARG A 89 5.22 -1.60 -0.18
CA ARG A 89 5.19 -0.44 -1.07
C ARG A 89 3.79 -0.20 -1.56
N ILE A 90 3.46 1.08 -1.64
CA ILE A 90 2.23 1.61 -2.23
C ILE A 90 2.66 2.78 -3.11
N TYR A 91 2.21 2.75 -4.36
CA TYR A 91 2.37 3.83 -5.32
C TYR A 91 0.98 4.29 -5.72
N VAL A 92 0.77 5.61 -5.73
CA VAL A 92 -0.49 6.22 -6.16
C VAL A 92 -0.18 7.36 -7.12
N ASP A 93 -1.12 7.68 -8.00
CA ASP A 93 -1.02 8.80 -8.93
C ASP A 93 -1.72 10.08 -8.43
N SER A 94 -2.16 10.08 -7.17
CA SER A 94 -2.77 11.23 -6.48
C SER A 94 -1.96 11.64 -5.25
N GLN A 95 -1.63 12.94 -5.16
CA GLN A 95 -0.91 13.51 -4.02
C GLN A 95 -1.77 13.43 -2.75
N GLU A 96 -3.06 13.73 -2.85
CA GLU A 96 -4.02 13.68 -1.75
C GLU A 96 -4.17 12.25 -1.21
N SER A 97 -4.28 11.26 -2.10
CA SER A 97 -4.27 9.84 -1.70
C SER A 97 -3.00 9.47 -0.93
N MET A 98 -1.83 9.89 -1.42
CA MET A 98 -0.54 9.62 -0.75
C MET A 98 -0.47 10.26 0.64
N GLU A 99 -0.78 11.54 0.75
CA GLU A 99 -0.64 12.32 1.99
C GLU A 99 -1.58 11.80 3.09
N TRP A 100 -2.86 11.60 2.76
CA TRP A 100 -3.84 11.12 3.72
C TRP A 100 -3.71 9.62 3.99
N GLY A 101 -3.28 8.84 3.00
CA GLY A 101 -2.85 7.45 3.14
C GLY A 101 -1.79 7.28 4.23
N ARG A 102 -0.71 8.07 4.14
CA ARG A 102 0.37 8.10 5.14
C ARG A 102 -0.07 8.55 6.53
N ARG A 103 -1.09 9.40 6.61
CA ARG A 103 -1.53 9.97 7.88
C ARG A 103 -2.45 9.04 8.69
N PHE A 104 -3.22 8.20 8.01
CA PHE A 104 -4.28 7.42 8.66
C PHE A 104 -4.17 5.89 8.49
N PHE A 105 -3.41 5.39 7.50
CA PHE A 105 -3.40 3.96 7.16
C PHE A 105 -2.01 3.31 7.21
N LEU A 106 -0.93 4.09 7.32
CA LEU A 106 0.47 3.62 7.38
C LEU A 106 1.15 4.07 8.68
#